data_AF-A0A2N1RNL6-F1
#
_entry.id   AF-A0A2N1RNL6-F1
#
_cell.length_a   1.000
_cell.length_b   1.000
_cell.length_c   1.000
_cell.angle_alpha   90.00
_cell.angle_beta   90.00
_cell.angle_gamma   90.00
#
_symmetry.space_group_name_H-M   'P 1'
#
loop_
_entity.id
_entity.type
_entity.pdbx_description
1 polymer ?
#
loop_
_entity_poly.entity_id
_entity_poly.type
_entity_poly.pdbx_seq_one_letter_code
_entity_poly.pdbx_strand_id
1 'polypeptide(L)'
;MSEYFLLFMGAAIVNNFVLTRYLGLCIFFGVSKNFHASSSMGLAIISIMTMSSMLTWTIEHFILLPLGLYFLKTIVFVVVIAVFVQILEMVIKKFMPTLYNVWGIYLLLVATNCVILGVPLINAEANYNFLKSTVNALGSGTGFAIALILFASLREKLQFSDVPKSIEGLGIAFILAGMLALAFQGFSGMIPL
;
A
#
# COMPACT_ATOMS: atom_id res chain seq x y z
N MET A 1 2.73 -23.63 8.34
CA MET A 1 1.47 -23.26 7.65
C MET A 1 0.66 -22.25 8.47
N SER A 2 0.41 -22.51 9.76
CA SER A 2 -0.25 -21.55 10.68
C SER A 2 0.50 -20.23 10.83
N GLU A 3 1.83 -20.23 10.95
CA GLU A 3 2.65 -18.99 11.04
C GLU A 3 2.48 -18.07 9.83
N TYR A 4 2.48 -18.61 8.60
CA TYR A 4 2.35 -17.79 7.39
C TYR A 4 0.95 -17.22 7.23
N PHE A 5 -0.08 -17.98 7.63
CA PHE A 5 -1.46 -17.52 7.61
C PHE A 5 -1.73 -16.47 8.70
N LEU A 6 -1.16 -16.63 9.89
CA LEU A 6 -1.19 -15.63 10.96
C LEU A 6 -0.42 -14.37 10.58
N LEU A 7 0.70 -14.48 9.87
CA LEU A 7 1.47 -13.33 9.38
C LEU A 7 0.71 -12.60 8.27
N PHE A 8 0.06 -13.33 7.36
CA PHE A 8 -0.82 -12.75 6.34
C PHE A 8 -2.02 -12.02 6.95
N MET A 9 -2.76 -12.68 7.86
CA MET A 9 -3.90 -12.07 8.55
C MET A 9 -3.47 -10.91 9.46
N GLY A 10 -2.32 -11.04 10.12
CA GLY A 10 -1.73 -10.01 10.94
C GLY A 10 -1.36 -8.78 10.12
N ALA A 11 -0.73 -8.94 8.97
CA ALA A 11 -0.39 -7.83 8.07
C ALA A 11 -1.62 -7.21 7.38
N ALA A 12 -2.63 -8.03 7.04
CA ALA A 12 -3.83 -7.57 6.35
C ALA A 12 -4.81 -6.82 7.27
N ILE A 13 -4.94 -7.24 8.54
CA ILE A 13 -5.99 -6.77 9.45
C ILE A 13 -5.42 -6.07 10.69
N VAL A 14 -4.42 -6.64 11.36
CA VAL A 14 -3.97 -6.19 12.71
C VAL A 14 -2.87 -5.11 12.65
N ASN A 15 -1.94 -5.20 11.71
CA ASN A 15 -0.88 -4.23 11.44
C ASN A 15 -1.14 -3.50 10.11
N ASN A 16 -2.38 -3.05 9.89
CA ASN A 16 -2.70 -2.33 8.66
C ASN A 16 -1.84 -1.05 8.57
N PHE A 17 -0.93 -1.03 7.59
CA PHE A 17 0.04 0.04 7.39
C PHE A 17 -0.61 1.40 7.11
N VAL A 18 -1.82 1.40 6.55
CA VAL A 18 -2.57 2.63 6.23
C VAL A 18 -3.21 3.24 7.46
N LEU A 19 -3.77 2.40 8.33
CA LEU A 19 -4.64 2.83 9.43
C LEU A 19 -3.95 2.89 10.78
N THR A 20 -2.91 2.07 10.99
CA THR A 20 -2.16 2.02 12.25
C THR A 20 -0.82 2.76 12.15
N ARG A 21 -0.18 2.73 10.96
CA ARG A 21 1.12 3.36 10.72
C ARG A 21 1.05 4.60 9.82
N TYR A 22 -0.13 4.97 9.34
CA TYR A 22 -0.40 6.16 8.51
C TYR A 22 0.43 6.25 7.21
N LEU A 23 0.79 5.11 6.60
CA LEU A 23 1.48 5.07 5.31
C LEU A 23 0.50 4.96 4.14
N GLY A 24 0.80 5.64 3.04
CA GLY A 24 0.09 5.52 1.77
C GLY A 24 -1.08 6.47 1.57
N LEU A 25 -1.19 7.51 2.41
CA LEU A 25 -2.28 8.49 2.37
C LEU A 25 -2.41 9.23 1.01
N CYS A 26 -1.29 9.45 0.30
CA CYS A 26 -1.28 10.22 -0.94
C CYS A 26 -2.20 9.63 -2.03
N ILE A 27 -2.08 8.33 -2.29
CA ILE A 27 -2.94 7.63 -3.26
C ILE A 27 -4.31 7.31 -2.66
N PHE A 28 -4.38 7.15 -1.33
CA PHE A 28 -5.60 6.85 -0.62
C PHE A 28 -6.64 7.98 -0.73
N PHE A 29 -6.25 9.23 -0.50
CA PHE A 29 -7.16 10.37 -0.69
C PHE A 29 -7.40 10.71 -2.17
N GLY A 30 -6.44 10.38 -3.03
CA GLY A 30 -6.49 10.66 -4.46
C GLY A 30 -7.54 9.85 -5.22
N VAL A 31 -7.64 8.53 -4.95
CA VAL A 31 -8.48 7.61 -5.75
C VAL A 31 -9.82 7.25 -5.09
N SER A 32 -9.99 7.57 -3.80
CA SER A 32 -11.17 7.22 -2.99
C SER A 32 -12.49 7.91 -3.34
N LYS A 33 -12.56 8.69 -4.42
CA LYS A 33 -13.82 9.36 -4.82
C LYS A 33 -14.83 8.41 -5.45
N ASN A 34 -14.34 7.37 -6.14
CA ASN A 34 -15.17 6.42 -6.88
C ASN A 34 -14.84 4.99 -6.43
N PHE A 35 -15.86 4.18 -6.16
CA PHE A 35 -15.70 2.79 -5.74
C PHE A 35 -14.99 1.93 -6.81
N HIS A 36 -15.40 2.03 -8.08
CA HIS A 36 -14.81 1.26 -9.18
C HIS A 36 -13.32 1.58 -9.40
N ALA A 37 -12.94 2.86 -9.30
CA ALA A 37 -11.54 3.27 -9.41
C ALA A 37 -10.71 2.78 -8.20
N SER A 38 -11.30 2.83 -7.00
CA SER A 38 -10.64 2.39 -5.77
C SER A 38 -10.40 0.88 -5.73
N SER A 39 -11.38 0.08 -6.17
CA SER A 39 -11.26 -1.38 -6.22
C SER A 39 -10.15 -1.83 -7.18
N SER A 40 -10.12 -1.25 -8.37
CA SER A 40 -9.09 -1.55 -9.37
C SER A 40 -7.71 -1.09 -8.89
N MET A 41 -7.59 0.10 -8.30
CA MET A 41 -6.35 0.63 -7.71
C MET A 41 -5.82 -0.24 -6.56
N GLY A 42 -6.69 -0.73 -5.68
CA GLY A 42 -6.30 -1.65 -4.62
C GLY A 42 -5.65 -2.92 -5.17
N LEU A 43 -6.22 -3.49 -6.24
CA LEU A 43 -5.68 -4.70 -6.89
C LEU A 43 -4.29 -4.46 -7.51
N ALA A 44 -4.08 -3.31 -8.13
CA ALA A 44 -2.77 -2.95 -8.68
C ALA A 44 -1.73 -2.72 -7.59
N ILE A 45 -2.10 -2.12 -6.45
CA ILE A 45 -1.17 -1.91 -5.35
C ILE A 45 -0.75 -3.25 -4.73
N ILE A 46 -1.66 -4.22 -4.62
CA ILE A 46 -1.33 -5.59 -4.19
C ILE A 46 -0.24 -6.17 -5.09
N SER A 47 -0.42 -6.14 -6.41
CA SER A 47 0.54 -6.72 -7.34
C SER A 47 1.89 -6.00 -7.32
N ILE A 48 1.87 -4.66 -7.33
CA ILE A 48 3.09 -3.83 -7.31
C ILE A 48 3.88 -4.04 -6.02
N MET A 49 3.20 -4.02 -4.86
CA MET A 49 3.84 -4.19 -3.55
C MET A 49 4.44 -5.60 -3.39
N THR A 50 3.75 -6.61 -3.92
CA THR A 50 4.24 -7.99 -3.85
C THR A 50 5.50 -8.15 -4.71
N MET A 51 5.46 -7.69 -5.96
CA MET A 51 6.60 -7.78 -6.88
C MET A 51 7.78 -6.92 -6.41
N SER A 52 7.52 -5.71 -5.91
CA SER A 52 8.59 -4.85 -5.39
C SER A 52 9.27 -5.46 -4.16
N SER A 53 8.51 -6.11 -3.26
CA SER A 53 9.07 -6.80 -2.10
C SER A 53 9.91 -8.03 -2.48
N MET A 54 9.51 -8.77 -3.52
CA MET A 54 10.31 -9.89 -4.04
C MET A 54 11.65 -9.40 -4.63
N LEU A 55 11.62 -8.34 -5.42
CA LEU A 55 12.81 -7.76 -6.06
C LEU A 55 13.77 -7.18 -5.03
N THR A 56 13.26 -6.38 -4.10
CA THR A 56 14.06 -5.76 -3.04
C THR A 56 14.68 -6.78 -2.10
N TRP A 57 13.97 -7.84 -1.73
CA TRP A 57 14.53 -8.95 -0.94
C TRP A 57 15.69 -9.65 -1.66
N THR A 58 15.53 -9.91 -2.95
CA THR A 58 16.58 -10.55 -3.76
C THR A 58 17.82 -9.68 -3.81
N ILE A 59 17.66 -8.38 -4.02
CA ILE A 59 18.77 -7.42 -4.08
C ILE A 59 19.44 -7.26 -2.72
N GLU A 60 18.66 -7.22 -1.63
CA GLU A 60 19.23 -7.16 -0.29
C GLU A 60 20.10 -8.39 0.02
N HIS A 61 19.58 -9.59 -0.24
CA HIS A 61 20.25 -10.82 0.14
C HIS A 61 21.44 -11.17 -0.77
N PHE A 62 21.31 -10.94 -2.08
CA PHE A 62 22.36 -11.29 -3.05
C PHE A 62 23.40 -10.18 -3.29
N ILE A 63 23.09 -8.91 -2.98
CA ILE A 63 23.98 -7.78 -3.28
C ILE A 63 24.39 -7.05 -2.01
N LEU A 64 23.45 -6.58 -1.19
CA LEU A 64 23.80 -5.71 -0.05
C LEU A 64 24.51 -6.46 1.08
N LEU A 65 24.04 -7.66 1.43
CA LEU A 65 24.67 -8.50 2.45
C LEU A 65 26.12 -8.90 2.13
N PRO A 66 26.44 -9.44 0.93
CA PRO A 66 27.83 -9.82 0.63
C PRO A 66 28.78 -8.63 0.47
N LEU A 67 28.28 -7.46 0.09
CA LEU A 67 29.09 -6.26 -0.08
C LEU A 67 29.21 -5.42 1.21
N GLY A 68 28.49 -5.76 2.28
CA GLY A 68 28.50 -5.00 3.55
C GLY A 68 27.89 -3.60 3.45
N LEU A 69 27.10 -3.33 2.40
CA LEU A 69 26.59 -1.99 2.04
C LEU A 69 25.22 -1.69 2.67
N TYR A 70 25.04 -2.02 3.96
CA TYR A 70 23.74 -1.88 4.63
C TYR A 70 23.24 -0.43 4.65
N PHE A 71 24.15 0.56 4.69
CA PHE A 71 23.78 1.97 4.73
C PHE A 71 23.08 2.49 3.46
N LEU A 72 23.25 1.82 2.30
CA LEU A 72 22.59 2.21 1.05
C LEU A 72 21.19 1.59 0.88
N LYS A 73 20.70 0.78 1.84
CA LYS A 73 19.43 0.03 1.71
C LYS A 73 18.27 0.87 1.19
N THR A 74 18.02 2.01 1.82
CA THR A 74 16.90 2.89 1.44
C THR A 74 17.05 3.42 0.01
N ILE A 75 18.26 3.84 -0.38
CA ILE A 75 18.52 4.39 -1.72
C ILE A 75 18.31 3.31 -2.77
N VAL A 76 18.86 2.12 -2.55
CA VAL A 76 18.72 0.99 -3.48
C VAL A 76 17.25 0.59 -3.62
N PHE A 77 16.50 0.51 -2.52
CA PHE A 77 15.09 0.15 -2.57
C PHE A 77 14.26 1.16 -3.37
N VAL A 78 14.48 2.47 -3.16
CA VAL A 78 13.79 3.51 -3.93
C VAL A 78 14.10 3.40 -5.42
N VAL A 79 15.37 3.19 -5.79
CA VAL A 79 15.77 3.05 -7.20
C VAL A 79 15.13 1.81 -7.85
N VAL A 80 15.12 0.67 -7.15
CA VAL A 80 14.51 -0.57 -7.63
C VAL A 80 13.01 -0.41 -7.85
N ILE A 81 12.31 0.20 -6.89
CA ILE A 81 10.88 0.48 -6.99
C ILE A 81 10.60 1.44 -8.15
N ALA A 82 11.39 2.51 -8.29
CA ALA A 82 11.22 3.50 -9.35
C ALA A 82 11.37 2.87 -10.74
N VAL A 83 12.42 2.07 -10.96
CA VAL A 83 12.63 1.37 -12.24
C VAL A 83 11.50 0.38 -12.51
N PHE A 84 11.07 -0.37 -11.51
CA PHE A 84 9.98 -1.33 -11.66
C PHE A 84 8.64 -0.66 -12.02
N VAL A 85 8.27 0.40 -11.30
CA VAL A 85 7.04 1.14 -11.58
C VAL A 85 7.10 1.83 -12.95
N GLN A 86 8.27 2.32 -13.37
CA GLN A 86 8.45 2.90 -14.71
C GLN A 86 8.22 1.87 -15.83
N ILE A 87 8.74 0.65 -15.65
CA ILE A 87 8.49 -0.45 -16.59
C ILE A 87 7.00 -0.77 -16.64
N LEU A 88 6.34 -0.83 -15.49
CA LEU A 88 4.92 -1.11 -15.38
C LEU A 88 4.06 -0.02 -16.03
N GLU A 89 4.44 1.25 -15.90
CA GLU A 89 3.80 2.37 -16.61
C GLU A 89 3.85 2.17 -18.13
N MET A 90 5.01 1.81 -18.67
CA MET A 90 5.17 1.53 -20.10
C MET A 90 4.33 0.33 -20.57
N VAL A 91 4.23 -0.72 -19.76
CA VAL A 91 3.41 -1.90 -20.02
C VAL A 91 1.92 -1.51 -20.06
N ILE A 92 1.42 -0.80 -19.05
CA ILE A 92 0.01 -0.38 -18.98
C ILE A 92 -0.34 0.52 -20.17
N LYS A 93 0.54 1.49 -20.51
CA LYS A 93 0.32 2.40 -21.64
C LYS A 93 0.17 1.65 -22.97
N LYS A 94 0.82 0.50 -23.12
CA LYS A 94 0.76 -0.34 -24.32
C LYS A 94 -0.43 -1.30 -24.36
N PHE A 95 -0.73 -1.97 -23.24
CA PHE A 95 -1.77 -3.02 -23.22
C PHE A 95 -3.17 -2.48 -22.89
N MET A 96 -3.30 -1.42 -22.08
CA MET A 96 -4.57 -0.92 -21.56
C MET A 96 -4.64 0.62 -21.55
N PRO A 97 -4.76 1.27 -22.72
CA PRO A 97 -4.76 2.74 -22.82
C PRO A 97 -5.96 3.40 -22.13
N THR A 98 -7.10 2.70 -22.05
CA THR A 98 -8.30 3.16 -21.32
C THR A 98 -8.03 3.30 -19.82
N LEU A 99 -7.29 2.36 -19.23
CA LEU A 99 -6.92 2.38 -17.82
C LEU A 99 -5.85 3.46 -17.56
N TYR A 100 -4.88 3.60 -18.46
CA TYR A 100 -3.84 4.64 -18.38
C TYR A 100 -4.43 6.07 -18.33
N ASN A 101 -5.48 6.36 -19.10
CA ASN A 101 -6.11 7.69 -19.08
C ASN A 101 -6.78 8.04 -17.74
N VAL A 102 -7.19 7.03 -16.96
CA VAL A 102 -7.77 7.24 -15.63
C VAL A 102 -6.68 7.24 -14.54
N TRP A 103 -5.54 6.58 -14.79
CA TRP A 103 -4.52 6.28 -13.79
C TRP A 103 -3.19 7.01 -13.95
N GLY A 104 -2.97 7.69 -15.08
CA GLY A 104 -1.64 8.15 -15.50
C GLY A 104 -0.90 8.98 -14.45
N ILE A 105 -1.61 9.84 -13.72
CA ILE A 105 -1.02 10.65 -12.65
C ILE A 105 -0.70 9.79 -11.40
N TYR A 106 -1.52 8.78 -11.12
CA TYR A 106 -1.36 7.94 -9.93
C TYR A 106 -0.20 6.95 -10.04
N LEU A 107 0.21 6.55 -11.24
CA LEU A 107 1.36 5.64 -11.42
C LEU A 107 2.67 6.26 -10.92
N LEU A 108 2.89 7.56 -11.13
CA LEU A 108 4.05 8.26 -10.55
C LEU A 108 3.95 8.42 -9.02
N LEU A 109 2.73 8.65 -8.51
CA LEU A 109 2.47 8.71 -7.06
C LEU A 109 2.63 7.34 -6.38
N VAL A 110 2.53 6.23 -7.11
CA VAL A 110 2.77 4.88 -6.63
C VAL A 110 4.28 4.67 -6.38
N ALA A 111 5.15 5.10 -7.30
CA ALA A 111 6.60 4.98 -7.14
C ALA A 111 7.14 5.71 -5.90
N THR A 112 6.51 6.84 -5.57
CA THR A 112 6.88 7.69 -4.41
C THR A 112 6.05 7.40 -3.17
N ASN A 113 5.29 6.30 -3.16
CA ASN A 113 4.41 6.00 -2.06
C ASN A 113 5.16 5.38 -0.86
N CYS A 114 4.93 5.94 0.32
CA CYS A 114 5.56 5.48 1.54
C CYS A 114 5.16 4.05 1.96
N VAL A 115 3.96 3.55 1.59
CA VAL A 115 3.59 2.16 1.89
C VAL A 115 4.39 1.15 1.04
N ILE A 116 4.71 1.52 -0.21
CA ILE A 116 5.43 0.65 -1.15
C ILE A 116 6.91 0.57 -0.80
N LEU A 117 7.50 1.64 -0.26
CA LEU A 117 8.86 1.63 0.27
C LEU A 117 8.94 1.03 1.68
N GLY A 118 7.96 1.32 2.53
CA GLY A 118 7.98 0.95 3.95
C GLY A 118 7.89 -0.56 4.17
N VAL A 119 7.09 -1.29 3.38
CA VAL A 119 6.93 -2.74 3.53
C VAL A 119 8.26 -3.49 3.29
N PRO A 120 8.99 -3.28 2.18
CA PRO A 120 10.33 -3.83 2.01
C PRO A 120 11.31 -3.48 3.14
N LEU A 121 11.29 -2.23 3.61
CA LEU A 121 12.19 -1.77 4.67
C LEU A 121 11.96 -2.49 6.00
N ILE A 122 10.69 -2.73 6.34
CA ILE A 122 10.27 -3.46 7.53
C ILE A 122 10.55 -4.95 7.40
N ASN A 123 10.37 -5.53 6.20
CA ASN A 123 10.74 -6.92 5.91
C ASN A 123 12.24 -7.15 6.09
N ALA A 124 13.05 -6.18 5.66
CA ALA A 124 14.49 -6.17 5.82
C ALA A 124 14.92 -6.09 7.29
N GLU A 125 14.34 -5.17 8.07
CA GLU A 125 14.63 -5.05 9.51
C GLU A 125 14.21 -6.29 10.31
N ALA A 126 13.08 -6.90 9.94
CA ALA A 126 12.60 -8.12 10.56
C ALA A 126 13.34 -9.40 10.10
N ASN A 127 14.34 -9.28 9.21
CA ASN A 127 15.12 -10.39 8.65
C ASN A 127 14.24 -11.53 8.11
N TYR A 128 13.17 -11.17 7.39
CA TYR A 128 12.26 -12.16 6.83
C TYR A 128 12.88 -12.92 5.67
N ASN A 129 12.64 -14.24 5.62
CA ASN A 129 13.00 -15.07 4.47
C ASN A 129 12.13 -14.70 3.25
N PHE A 130 12.54 -15.06 2.02
CA PHE A 130 11.86 -14.69 0.76
C PHE A 130 10.35 -14.93 0.81
N LEU A 131 9.97 -16.10 1.32
CA LEU A 131 8.58 -16.52 1.49
C LEU A 131 7.83 -15.68 2.54
N LYS A 132 8.47 -15.37 3.68
CA LYS A 132 7.87 -14.52 4.73
C LYS A 132 7.71 -13.07 4.23
N SER A 133 8.70 -12.54 3.51
CA SER A 133 8.67 -11.19 2.90
C SER A 133 7.54 -11.07 1.87
N THR A 134 7.40 -12.06 1.00
CA THR A 134 6.32 -12.11 -0.01
C THR A 134 4.94 -12.17 0.62
N VAL A 135 4.75 -13.04 1.62
CA VAL A 135 3.47 -13.19 2.32
C VAL A 135 3.12 -11.91 3.08
N ASN A 136 4.10 -11.26 3.71
CA ASN A 136 3.88 -9.97 4.38
C ASN A 136 3.47 -8.88 3.39
N ALA A 137 4.12 -8.82 2.22
CA ALA A 137 3.79 -7.84 1.18
C ALA A 137 2.40 -8.06 0.58
N LEU A 138 2.01 -9.32 0.33
CA LEU A 138 0.66 -9.67 -0.11
C LEU A 138 -0.39 -9.30 0.94
N GLY A 139 -0.13 -9.59 2.22
CA GLY A 139 -1.01 -9.22 3.32
C GLY A 139 -1.16 -7.71 3.46
N SER A 140 -0.04 -6.99 3.43
CA SER A 140 0.00 -5.52 3.50
C SER A 140 -0.72 -4.85 2.34
N GLY A 141 -0.52 -5.36 1.11
CA GLY A 141 -1.23 -4.87 -0.07
C GLY A 141 -2.73 -5.11 0.01
N THR A 142 -3.12 -6.28 0.53
CA THR A 142 -4.54 -6.65 0.71
C THR A 142 -5.19 -5.77 1.78
N GLY A 143 -4.50 -5.51 2.89
CA GLY A 143 -4.94 -4.57 3.92
C GLY A 143 -5.11 -3.15 3.39
N PHE A 144 -4.20 -2.71 2.51
CA PHE A 144 -4.33 -1.43 1.80
C PHE A 144 -5.58 -1.41 0.90
N ALA A 145 -5.80 -2.45 0.10
CA ALA A 145 -6.95 -2.54 -0.80
C ALA A 145 -8.28 -2.53 -0.03
N ILE A 146 -8.38 -3.30 1.06
CA ILE A 146 -9.58 -3.32 1.93
C ILE A 146 -9.84 -1.94 2.50
N ALA A 147 -8.82 -1.29 3.07
CA ALA A 147 -8.94 0.06 3.63
C ALA A 147 -9.41 1.07 2.56
N LEU A 148 -8.84 1.01 1.36
CA LEU A 148 -9.18 1.91 0.26
C LEU A 148 -10.63 1.74 -0.19
N ILE A 149 -11.09 0.49 -0.35
CA ILE A 149 -12.45 0.16 -0.77
C ILE A 149 -13.46 0.60 0.29
N LEU A 150 -13.19 0.33 1.57
CA LEU A 150 -14.05 0.79 2.68
C LEU A 150 -14.15 2.31 2.71
N PHE A 151 -13.03 3.01 2.59
CA PHE A 151 -13.01 4.47 2.59
C PHE A 151 -13.75 5.07 1.38
N ALA A 152 -13.60 4.47 0.20
CA ALA A 152 -14.34 4.88 -0.99
C ALA A 152 -15.84 4.72 -0.81
N SER A 153 -16.29 3.59 -0.25
CA SER A 153 -17.72 3.36 0.02
C SER A 153 -18.31 4.39 1.00
N LEU A 154 -17.53 4.78 2.01
CA LEU A 154 -17.94 5.81 2.97
C LEU A 154 -17.96 7.20 2.33
N ARG A 155 -17.02 7.51 1.43
CA ARG A 155 -17.03 8.78 0.68
C ARG A 155 -18.19 8.88 -0.29
N GLU A 156 -18.58 7.79 -0.97
CA GLU A 156 -19.78 7.77 -1.81
C GLU A 156 -21.03 8.01 -0.96
N LYS A 157 -21.15 7.36 0.20
CA LYS A 157 -22.27 7.59 1.12
C LYS A 157 -22.33 9.04 1.63
N LEU A 158 -21.18 9.65 1.84
CA LEU A 158 -21.07 11.03 2.32
C LEU A 158 -21.61 12.05 1.30
N GLN A 159 -21.59 11.75 -0.01
CA GLN A 159 -22.15 12.63 -1.04
C GLN A 159 -23.67 12.82 -0.90
N PHE A 160 -24.36 11.86 -0.27
CA PHE A 160 -25.81 11.93 -0.01
C PHE A 160 -26.14 12.50 1.37
N SER A 161 -25.14 12.90 2.15
CA SER A 161 -25.31 13.41 3.52
C SER A 161 -25.19 14.93 3.56
N ASP A 162 -25.97 15.59 4.42
CA ASP A 162 -25.86 17.03 4.63
C ASP A 162 -24.57 17.38 5.39
N VAL A 163 -23.59 17.88 4.65
CA VAL A 163 -22.29 18.29 5.19
C VAL A 163 -22.09 19.80 5.07
N PRO A 164 -21.53 20.47 6.09
CA PRO A 164 -21.31 21.91 6.05
C PRO A 164 -20.40 22.28 4.86
N LYS A 165 -20.82 23.27 4.06
CA LYS A 165 -20.10 23.72 2.85
C LYS A 165 -18.63 24.06 3.10
N SER A 166 -18.27 24.50 4.30
CA SER A 166 -16.89 24.86 4.66
C SER A 166 -15.93 23.67 4.78
N ILE A 167 -16.44 22.45 5.03
CA ILE A 167 -15.61 21.24 5.22
C ILE A 167 -15.78 20.20 4.11
N GLU A 168 -16.55 20.54 3.08
CA GLU A 168 -16.87 19.64 1.98
C GLU A 168 -15.60 19.20 1.22
N GLY A 169 -15.59 17.96 0.73
CA GLY A 169 -14.49 17.42 -0.06
C GLY A 169 -13.36 16.81 0.79
N LEU A 170 -12.25 17.53 0.95
CA LEU A 170 -11.02 16.98 1.58
C LEU A 170 -11.08 17.05 3.11
N GLY A 171 -11.62 18.14 3.67
CA GLY A 171 -11.68 18.34 5.12
C GLY A 171 -12.46 17.23 5.83
N ILE A 172 -13.66 16.94 5.35
CA ILE A 172 -14.47 15.86 5.90
C ILE A 172 -13.91 14.46 5.62
N ALA A 173 -13.15 14.30 4.53
CA ALA A 173 -12.48 13.04 4.25
C ALA A 173 -11.37 12.75 5.26
N PHE A 174 -10.67 13.78 5.77
CA PHE A 174 -9.72 13.61 6.87
C PHE A 174 -10.42 13.24 8.19
N ILE A 175 -11.56 13.86 8.49
CA ILE A 175 -12.35 13.50 9.67
C ILE A 175 -12.80 12.04 9.58
N LEU A 176 -13.33 11.65 8.43
CA LEU A 176 -13.78 10.28 8.16
C LEU A 176 -12.63 9.27 8.22
N ALA A 177 -11.45 9.64 7.70
CA ALA A 177 -10.25 8.80 7.80
C ALA A 177 -9.81 8.63 9.26
N GLY A 178 -9.89 9.68 10.08
CA GLY A 178 -9.63 9.62 11.51
C GLY A 178 -10.61 8.70 12.26
N MET A 179 -11.90 8.78 11.95
CA MET A 179 -12.91 7.87 12.51
C MET A 179 -12.67 6.42 12.09
N LEU A 180 -12.29 6.19 10.82
CA LEU A 180 -11.90 4.86 10.33
C LEU A 180 -10.66 4.34 11.07
N ALA A 181 -9.65 5.19 11.27
CA ALA A 181 -8.43 4.82 11.98
C ALA A 181 -8.72 4.41 13.43
N LEU A 182 -9.57 5.14 14.14
CA LEU A 182 -10.01 4.77 15.50
C LEU A 182 -10.73 3.42 15.53
N ALA A 183 -11.60 3.15 14.56
CA ALA A 183 -12.29 1.86 14.45
C ALA A 183 -11.30 0.70 14.21
N PHE A 184 -10.29 0.91 13.37
CA PHE A 184 -9.27 -0.10 13.09
C PHE A 184 -8.26 -0.28 14.24
N GLN A 185 -8.01 0.77 15.03
CA GLN A 185 -7.18 0.67 16.22
C GLN A 185 -7.77 -0.28 17.28
N GLY A 186 -9.09 -0.50 17.27
CA GLY A 186 -9.73 -1.53 18.09
C GLY A 186 -9.30 -2.98 17.77
N PHE A 187 -8.74 -3.23 16.58
CA PHE A 187 -8.14 -4.53 16.24
C PHE A 187 -6.69 -4.67 16.70
N SER A 188 -6.07 -3.57 17.16
CA SER A 188 -4.72 -3.58 17.70
C SER A 188 -4.70 -4.37 19.01
N GLY A 189 -4.04 -5.54 19.00
CA GLY A 189 -3.99 -6.46 20.14
C GLY A 189 -4.73 -7.79 19.93
N MET A 190 -5.41 -8.00 18.80
CA MET A 190 -6.13 -9.25 18.52
C MET A 190 -5.19 -10.42 18.14
N ILE A 191 -3.98 -10.14 17.65
CA ILE A 191 -2.97 -11.15 17.33
C ILE A 191 -1.67 -10.76 18.05
N PRO A 192 -1.17 -11.58 18.98
CA PRO A 192 0.20 -11.44 19.47
C PRO A 192 1.12 -11.95 18.36
N LEU A 193 1.71 -11.02 17.60
CA LEU A 193 2.82 -11.29 16.69
C LEU A 193 4.14 -11.11 17.43
#